data_AF-A0A4W5NMD5-F1
#
_entry.id   AF-A0A4W5NMD5-F1
#
_cell.length_a   1.000
_cell.length_b   1.000
_cell.length_c   1.000
_cell.angle_alpha   90.00
_cell.angle_beta   90.00
_cell.angle_gamma   90.00
#
_symmetry.space_group_name_H-M   'P 1'
#
loop_
_entity.id
_entity.type
_entity.pdbx_description
1 polymer ?
#
loop_
_entity_poly.entity_id
_entity_poly.type
_entity_poly.pdbx_seq_one_letter_code
_entity_poly.pdbx_strand_id
1 'polypeptide(L)'
;RHAGSPSIFDNKRADPTGLTALLQSTDLVGVVHALYCILLHSSALPEPAAQSPQEPYASGVIQVALTGLRFLNSFALLDLSAFQTVLGAEGLSLAFRHIVSSLLWYCSQHSSEELLHEVLICVGYFTVNHPDNQVIVQSGRQPSVLQKLCQLPFQYFSHPRLIKVLFPSLISACYNNPQNKVILQQEMSCVLLATFIQDCASSENHPDNRTQQADKVSQLLDYCELSNRFPRDQWDSALQFFLKKQED
;
A
#
# COMPACT_ATOMS: atom_id res chain seq x y z
N ARG A 1 -18.82 28.09 6.30
CA ARG A 1 -18.68 26.61 6.29
C ARG A 1 -17.95 26.28 5.00
N HIS A 2 -16.63 26.07 5.06
CA HIS A 2 -15.88 25.64 3.88
C HIS A 2 -16.22 24.17 3.64
N ALA A 3 -16.91 23.86 2.55
CA ALA A 3 -17.03 22.49 2.09
C ALA A 3 -15.62 22.03 1.73
N GLY A 4 -15.02 21.17 2.58
CA GLY A 4 -13.74 20.56 2.27
C GLY A 4 -13.81 19.79 0.97
N SER A 5 -12.67 19.65 0.28
CA SER A 5 -12.53 18.73 -0.84
C SER A 5 -12.95 17.31 -0.40
N PRO A 6 -13.67 16.57 -1.25
CA PRO A 6 -14.14 15.22 -0.90
C PRO A 6 -12.96 14.29 -0.62
N SER A 7 -12.94 13.66 0.55
CA SER A 7 -11.93 12.67 0.93
C SER A 7 -12.14 11.36 0.16
N ILE A 8 -11.09 10.55 0.00
CA ILE A 8 -11.20 9.15 -0.46
C ILE A 8 -12.01 8.29 0.53
N PHE A 9 -12.01 8.67 1.81
CA PHE A 9 -12.72 7.94 2.87
C PHE A 9 -14.21 8.30 2.96
N ASP A 10 -14.67 9.24 2.14
CA ASP A 10 -16.10 9.57 2.03
C ASP A 10 -16.81 8.56 1.11
N ASN A 11 -17.45 7.54 1.70
CA ASN A 11 -18.19 6.47 1.01
C ASN A 11 -19.40 6.92 0.14
N LYS A 12 -19.55 8.21 -0.19
CA LYS A 12 -20.73 8.79 -0.86
C LYS A 12 -20.39 9.55 -2.14
N ARG A 13 -19.47 9.03 -2.95
CA ARG A 13 -19.25 9.57 -4.30
C ARG A 13 -20.33 9.04 -5.23
N ALA A 14 -21.04 9.94 -5.91
CA ALA A 14 -21.98 9.55 -6.94
C ALA A 14 -21.21 8.98 -8.15
N ASP A 15 -21.64 7.82 -8.64
CA ASP A 15 -21.13 7.20 -9.88
C ASP A 15 -22.18 7.31 -10.99
N PRO A 16 -22.29 8.46 -11.68
CA PRO A 16 -23.27 8.63 -12.75
C PRO A 16 -22.93 7.84 -14.02
N THR A 17 -21.68 7.39 -14.19
CA THR A 17 -21.26 6.63 -15.38
C THR A 17 -21.44 5.13 -15.20
N GLY A 18 -21.58 4.65 -13.96
CA GLY A 18 -21.62 3.23 -13.62
C GLY A 18 -20.26 2.55 -13.79
N LEU A 19 -19.18 3.32 -13.95
CA LEU A 19 -17.84 2.78 -14.22
C LEU A 19 -17.35 1.94 -13.04
N THR A 20 -17.56 2.42 -11.81
CA THR A 20 -17.12 1.70 -10.61
C THR A 20 -17.89 0.38 -10.48
N ALA A 21 -19.20 0.42 -10.71
CA ALA A 21 -20.04 -0.78 -10.68
C ALA A 21 -19.60 -1.81 -11.75
N LEU A 22 -19.27 -1.36 -12.96
CA LEU A 22 -18.77 -2.25 -14.02
C LEU A 22 -17.41 -2.86 -13.66
N LEU A 23 -16.48 -2.05 -13.16
CA LEU A 23 -15.17 -2.52 -12.72
C LEU A 23 -15.28 -3.53 -11.57
N GLN A 24 -16.19 -3.30 -10.63
CA GLN A 24 -16.47 -4.24 -9.55
C GLN A 24 -17.07 -5.55 -10.06
N SER A 25 -18.06 -5.49 -10.96
CA SER A 25 -18.73 -6.68 -11.52
C SER A 25 -17.85 -7.54 -12.43
N THR A 26 -16.71 -7.00 -12.87
CA THR A 26 -15.76 -7.65 -13.77
C THR A 26 -14.46 -8.05 -13.08
N ASP A 27 -14.45 -8.08 -11.74
CA ASP A 27 -13.26 -8.33 -10.92
C ASP A 27 -12.05 -7.50 -11.40
N LEU A 28 -12.28 -6.19 -11.57
CA LEU A 28 -11.29 -5.24 -12.05
C LEU A 28 -10.73 -5.59 -13.43
N VAL A 29 -11.62 -6.04 -14.32
CA VAL A 29 -11.31 -6.49 -15.69
C VAL A 29 -10.25 -7.61 -15.70
N GLY A 30 -10.23 -8.43 -14.64
CA GLY A 30 -9.29 -9.53 -14.48
C GLY A 30 -7.83 -9.11 -14.32
N VAL A 31 -7.53 -7.84 -13.99
CA VAL A 31 -6.15 -7.35 -13.84
C VAL A 31 -5.38 -8.16 -12.81
N VAL A 32 -5.97 -8.46 -11.65
CA VAL A 32 -5.34 -9.27 -10.59
C VAL A 32 -5.03 -10.68 -11.12
N HIS A 33 -5.96 -11.29 -11.86
CA HIS A 33 -5.74 -12.61 -12.44
C HIS A 33 -4.63 -12.62 -13.50
N ALA A 34 -4.61 -11.61 -14.38
CA ALA A 34 -3.55 -11.46 -15.38
C ALA A 34 -2.18 -11.27 -14.73
N LEU A 35 -2.08 -10.43 -13.69
CA LEU A 35 -0.86 -10.24 -12.91
C LEU A 35 -0.41 -11.53 -12.25
N TYR A 36 -1.34 -12.28 -11.64
CA TYR A 36 -1.03 -13.58 -11.03
C TYR A 36 -0.42 -14.53 -12.06
N CYS A 37 -1.05 -14.67 -13.23
CA CYS A 37 -0.57 -15.55 -14.29
C CYS A 37 0.81 -15.14 -14.82
N ILE A 38 1.02 -13.86 -15.13
CA ILE A 38 2.28 -13.41 -15.73
C ILE A 38 3.44 -13.43 -14.71
N LEU A 39 3.17 -13.15 -13.43
CA LEU A 39 4.22 -13.13 -12.40
C LEU A 39 4.53 -14.50 -11.80
N LEU A 40 3.55 -15.41 -11.74
CA LEU A 40 3.68 -16.65 -10.98
C LEU A 40 3.52 -17.91 -11.84
N HIS A 41 2.84 -17.85 -13.00
CA HIS A 41 2.77 -18.97 -13.94
C HIS A 41 3.78 -18.85 -15.10
N SER A 42 4.16 -17.63 -15.53
CA SER A 42 5.21 -17.45 -16.55
C SER A 42 6.64 -17.56 -15.99
N SER A 43 6.81 -17.59 -14.66
CA SER A 43 8.07 -18.01 -14.03
C SER A 43 8.18 -19.53 -14.08
N ALA A 44 8.35 -20.07 -15.29
CA ALA A 44 8.84 -21.43 -15.44
C ALA A 44 10.21 -21.51 -14.75
N LEU A 45 10.31 -22.39 -13.75
CA LEU A 45 11.53 -22.68 -13.03
C LEU A 45 12.70 -22.86 -14.01
N PRO A 46 13.85 -22.20 -13.82
CA PRO A 46 15.03 -22.46 -14.62
C PRO A 46 15.41 -23.94 -14.52
N GLU A 47 15.66 -24.55 -15.66
CA GLU A 47 16.34 -25.83 -15.77
C GLU A 47 17.69 -25.72 -15.01
N PRO A 48 18.09 -26.69 -14.17
CA PRO A 48 19.21 -26.57 -13.22
C PRO A 48 20.62 -26.45 -13.86
N ALA A 49 20.72 -26.13 -15.15
CA ALA A 49 21.96 -26.13 -15.92
C ALA A 49 22.49 -24.74 -16.35
N ALA A 50 21.77 -23.63 -16.12
CA ALA A 50 22.20 -22.30 -16.58
C ALA A 50 22.89 -21.47 -15.48
N GLN A 51 24.22 -21.38 -15.53
CA GLN A 51 25.10 -20.62 -14.62
C GLN A 51 25.12 -19.09 -14.90
N SER A 52 23.98 -18.47 -15.15
CA SER A 52 23.87 -17.02 -15.32
C SER A 52 22.83 -16.45 -14.36
N PRO A 53 23.02 -15.25 -13.78
CA PRO A 53 21.97 -14.58 -13.03
C PRO A 53 20.83 -14.23 -13.99
N GLN A 54 19.87 -15.14 -14.15
CA GLN A 54 18.67 -14.86 -14.91
C GLN A 54 17.86 -13.82 -14.14
N GLU A 55 17.54 -12.70 -14.78
CA GLU A 55 16.54 -11.78 -14.25
C GLU A 55 15.22 -12.54 -14.11
N PRO A 56 14.63 -12.62 -12.90
CA PRO A 56 13.46 -13.46 -12.65
C PRO A 56 12.22 -13.02 -13.44
N TYR A 57 12.19 -11.75 -13.88
CA TYR A 57 11.13 -11.18 -14.70
C TYR A 57 11.70 -10.39 -15.86
N ALA A 58 11.19 -10.64 -17.06
CA ALA A 58 11.49 -9.81 -18.22
C ALA A 58 10.96 -8.38 -18.03
N SER A 59 11.64 -7.37 -18.59
CA SER A 59 11.25 -5.96 -18.50
C SER A 59 9.77 -5.70 -18.85
N GLY A 60 9.25 -6.38 -19.90
CA GLY A 60 7.84 -6.28 -20.27
C GLY A 60 6.86 -6.74 -19.17
N VAL A 61 7.22 -7.78 -18.40
CA VAL A 61 6.42 -8.27 -17.27
C VAL A 61 6.37 -7.22 -16.16
N ILE A 62 7.50 -6.59 -15.87
CA ILE A 62 7.60 -5.52 -14.87
C ILE A 62 6.76 -4.30 -15.27
N GLN A 63 6.76 -3.92 -16.55
CA GLN A 63 5.93 -2.83 -17.06
C GLN A 63 4.42 -3.13 -16.95
N VAL A 64 4.02 -4.37 -17.22
CA VAL A 64 2.64 -4.82 -17.01
C VAL A 64 2.28 -4.78 -15.52
N ALA A 65 3.17 -5.26 -14.64
CA ALA A 65 2.96 -5.22 -13.18
C ALA A 65 2.80 -3.78 -12.67
N LEU A 66 3.67 -2.88 -13.11
CA LEU A 66 3.62 -1.46 -12.76
C LEU A 66 2.30 -0.82 -13.22
N THR A 67 1.91 -1.07 -14.47
CA THR A 67 0.67 -0.51 -15.04
C THR A 67 -0.57 -1.07 -14.34
N GLY A 68 -0.57 -2.37 -14.03
CA GLY A 68 -1.65 -3.01 -13.27
C GLY A 68 -1.79 -2.43 -11.87
N LEU A 69 -0.70 -2.24 -11.14
CA LEU A 69 -0.72 -1.63 -9.80
C LEU A 69 -1.19 -0.17 -9.83
N ARG A 70 -0.80 0.60 -10.84
CA ARG A 70 -1.29 1.98 -11.04
C ARG A 70 -2.79 2.03 -11.25
N PHE A 71 -3.31 1.11 -12.05
CA PHE A 71 -4.74 0.97 -12.25
C PHE A 71 -5.46 0.62 -10.94
N LEU A 72 -4.92 -0.34 -10.18
CA LEU A 72 -5.44 -0.71 -8.86
C LEU A 72 -5.46 0.47 -7.88
N ASN A 73 -4.36 1.22 -7.78
CA ASN A 73 -4.25 2.41 -6.94
C ASN A 73 -5.21 3.53 -7.38
N SER A 74 -5.38 3.71 -8.69
CA SER A 74 -6.35 4.66 -9.24
C SER A 74 -7.79 4.24 -8.93
N PHE A 75 -8.09 2.93 -8.97
CA PHE A 75 -9.40 2.42 -8.59
C PHE A 75 -9.70 2.62 -7.10
N ALA A 76 -8.71 2.40 -6.22
CA ALA A 76 -8.85 2.70 -4.80
C ALA A 76 -9.22 4.17 -4.54
N LEU A 77 -8.67 5.10 -5.31
CA LEU A 77 -9.06 6.52 -5.23
C LEU A 77 -10.49 6.79 -5.68
N LEU A 78 -11.00 6.02 -6.64
CA LEU A 78 -12.36 6.17 -7.15
C LEU A 78 -13.38 5.61 -6.17
N ASP A 79 -13.15 4.37 -5.71
CA ASP A 79 -13.96 3.67 -4.72
C ASP A 79 -13.11 2.68 -3.92
N LEU A 80 -12.71 3.13 -2.73
CA LEU A 80 -11.91 2.35 -1.80
C LEU A 80 -12.65 1.11 -1.30
N SER A 81 -13.96 1.21 -1.06
CA SER A 81 -14.77 0.10 -0.54
C SER A 81 -14.87 -1.01 -1.59
N ALA A 82 -15.17 -0.66 -2.84
CA ALA A 82 -15.21 -1.62 -3.94
C ALA A 82 -13.83 -2.24 -4.18
N PHE A 83 -12.76 -1.43 -4.16
CA PHE A 83 -11.38 -1.91 -4.27
C PHE A 83 -11.07 -2.97 -3.21
N GLN A 84 -11.30 -2.66 -1.93
CA GLN A 84 -11.04 -3.57 -0.83
C GLN A 84 -11.90 -4.83 -0.88
N THR A 85 -13.17 -4.70 -1.28
CA THR A 85 -14.11 -5.82 -1.41
C THR A 85 -13.68 -6.80 -2.49
N VAL A 86 -13.33 -6.31 -3.68
CA VAL A 86 -12.94 -7.18 -4.81
C VAL A 86 -11.62 -7.87 -4.53
N LEU A 87 -10.59 -7.13 -4.10
CA LEU A 87 -9.29 -7.71 -3.78
C LEU A 87 -9.32 -8.61 -2.53
N GLY A 88 -10.24 -8.36 -1.60
CA GLY A 88 -10.44 -9.13 -0.38
C GLY A 88 -11.25 -10.40 -0.57
N ALA A 89 -11.91 -10.56 -1.73
CA ALA A 89 -12.73 -11.73 -2.04
C ALA A 89 -11.93 -13.04 -1.96
N GLU A 90 -12.63 -14.14 -1.66
CA GLU A 90 -12.04 -15.46 -1.60
C GLU A 90 -11.34 -15.81 -2.92
N GLY A 91 -10.14 -16.39 -2.85
CA GLY A 91 -9.32 -16.71 -4.02
C GLY A 91 -8.51 -15.51 -4.55
N LEU A 92 -9.16 -14.35 -4.79
CA LEU A 92 -8.48 -13.14 -5.26
C LEU A 92 -7.51 -12.57 -4.22
N SER A 93 -7.90 -12.59 -2.94
CA SER A 93 -7.05 -12.18 -1.82
C SER A 93 -5.75 -12.98 -1.72
N LEU A 94 -5.81 -14.28 -1.97
CA LEU A 94 -4.63 -15.14 -2.01
C LEU A 94 -3.73 -14.78 -3.20
N ALA A 95 -4.32 -14.63 -4.38
CA ALA A 95 -3.59 -14.21 -5.58
C ALA A 95 -2.91 -12.85 -5.38
N PHE A 96 -3.64 -11.88 -4.83
CA PHE A 96 -3.12 -10.55 -4.48
C PHE A 96 -1.94 -10.65 -3.50
N ARG A 97 -2.09 -11.41 -2.42
CA ARG A 97 -1.01 -11.63 -1.45
C ARG A 97 0.23 -12.24 -2.10
N HIS A 98 0.07 -13.20 -3.02
CA HIS A 98 1.17 -13.80 -3.76
C HIS A 98 1.84 -12.81 -4.71
N ILE A 99 1.06 -12.01 -5.46
CA ILE A 99 1.58 -10.95 -6.34
C ILE A 99 2.42 -9.96 -5.52
N VAL A 100 1.86 -9.40 -4.46
CA VAL A 100 2.55 -8.42 -3.60
C VAL A 100 3.83 -9.03 -3.02
N SER A 101 3.77 -10.25 -2.51
CA SER A 101 4.92 -10.94 -1.93
C SER A 101 6.06 -11.16 -2.95
N SER A 102 5.72 -11.50 -4.20
CA SER A 102 6.68 -11.69 -5.29
C SER A 102 7.29 -10.37 -5.76
N LEU A 103 6.48 -9.31 -5.89
CA LEU A 103 6.97 -7.99 -6.29
C LEU A 103 7.84 -7.36 -5.21
N LEU A 104 7.50 -7.50 -3.92
CA LEU A 104 8.37 -7.07 -2.82
C LEU A 104 9.72 -7.80 -2.82
N TRP A 105 9.72 -9.10 -3.12
CA TRP A 105 10.95 -9.87 -3.27
C TRP A 105 11.78 -9.37 -4.47
N TYR A 106 11.14 -9.12 -5.62
CA TYR A 106 11.83 -8.57 -6.79
C TYR A 106 12.47 -7.22 -6.48
N CYS A 107 11.72 -6.28 -5.89
CA CYS A 107 12.20 -4.96 -5.50
C CYS A 107 13.29 -4.99 -4.42
N SER A 108 13.45 -6.09 -3.67
CA SER A 108 14.56 -6.24 -2.72
C SER A 108 15.89 -6.60 -3.40
N GLN A 109 15.82 -7.18 -4.60
CA GLN A 109 17.00 -7.60 -5.37
C GLN A 109 17.34 -6.60 -6.50
N HIS A 110 16.32 -5.92 -7.03
CA HIS A 110 16.43 -5.00 -8.15
C HIS A 110 15.96 -3.60 -7.74
N SER A 111 16.74 -2.58 -8.07
CA SER A 111 16.39 -1.18 -7.80
C SER A 111 15.26 -0.69 -8.71
N SER A 112 14.01 -1.00 -8.34
CA SER A 112 12.79 -0.52 -8.99
C SER A 112 11.93 0.25 -7.98
N GLU A 113 12.31 1.50 -7.73
CA GLU A 113 11.64 2.37 -6.73
C GLU A 113 10.18 2.66 -7.12
N GLU A 114 9.93 2.94 -8.40
CA GLU A 114 8.60 3.24 -8.91
C GLU A 114 7.62 2.08 -8.68
N LEU A 115 8.03 0.85 -9.01
CA LEU A 115 7.24 -0.35 -8.76
C LEU A 115 7.02 -0.57 -7.26
N LEU A 116 8.09 -0.44 -6.46
CA LEU A 116 7.98 -0.62 -5.01
C LEU A 116 6.98 0.36 -4.41
N HIS A 117 7.01 1.64 -4.79
CA HIS A 117 6.06 2.63 -4.33
C HIS A 117 4.61 2.27 -4.67
N GLU A 118 4.33 1.83 -5.89
CA GLU A 118 2.97 1.41 -6.26
C GLU A 118 2.50 0.19 -5.45
N VAL A 119 3.40 -0.77 -5.16
CA VAL A 119 3.10 -1.91 -4.27
C VAL A 119 2.78 -1.43 -2.85
N LEU A 120 3.62 -0.55 -2.29
CA LEU A 120 3.41 0.00 -0.96
C LEU A 120 2.06 0.73 -0.86
N ILE A 121 1.75 1.55 -1.86
CA ILE A 121 0.51 2.31 -1.91
C ILE A 121 -0.70 1.36 -1.94
N CYS A 122 -0.65 0.36 -2.81
CA CYS A 122 -1.70 -0.63 -3.00
C CYS A 122 -1.98 -1.42 -1.72
N VAL A 123 -0.94 -1.84 -0.99
CA VAL A 123 -1.10 -2.55 0.30
C VAL A 123 -1.73 -1.64 1.36
N GLY A 124 -1.36 -0.36 1.39
CA GLY A 124 -1.96 0.59 2.32
C GLY A 124 -3.46 0.76 2.07
N TYR A 125 -3.88 1.00 0.82
CA TYR A 125 -5.30 1.08 0.48
C TYR A 125 -6.03 -0.24 0.73
N PHE A 126 -5.38 -1.38 0.50
CA PHE A 126 -6.00 -2.68 0.73
C PHE A 126 -6.35 -2.91 2.21
N THR A 127 -5.55 -2.36 3.12
CA THR A 127 -5.61 -2.67 4.55
C THR A 127 -6.24 -1.58 5.42
N VAL A 128 -6.27 -0.32 4.97
CA VAL A 128 -6.77 0.79 5.77
C VAL A 128 -8.20 0.55 6.24
N ASN A 129 -8.40 0.53 7.56
CA ASN A 129 -9.68 0.26 8.23
C ASN A 129 -10.41 -1.00 7.78
N HIS A 130 -9.66 -2.03 7.36
CA HIS A 130 -10.24 -3.29 6.90
C HIS A 130 -9.58 -4.49 7.59
N PRO A 131 -10.09 -4.92 8.78
CA PRO A 131 -9.48 -5.97 9.59
C PRO A 131 -9.23 -7.29 8.84
N ASP A 132 -10.17 -7.73 8.00
CA ASP A 132 -10.00 -9.00 7.26
C ASP A 132 -8.84 -8.92 6.25
N ASN A 133 -8.67 -7.77 5.59
CA ASN A 133 -7.57 -7.53 4.64
C ASN A 133 -6.24 -7.35 5.36
N GLN A 134 -6.24 -6.79 6.57
CA GLN A 134 -5.06 -6.76 7.44
C GLN A 134 -4.61 -8.19 7.83
N VAL A 135 -5.53 -9.12 8.05
CA VAL A 135 -5.22 -10.54 8.33
C VAL A 135 -4.58 -11.22 7.11
N ILE A 136 -5.00 -10.86 5.91
CA ILE A 136 -4.41 -11.39 4.67
C ILE A 136 -2.92 -11.03 4.59
N VAL A 137 -2.52 -9.80 4.88
CA VAL A 137 -1.11 -9.38 4.74
C VAL A 137 -0.16 -9.91 5.82
N GLN A 138 -0.66 -10.27 7.01
CA GLN A 138 0.16 -10.91 8.06
C GLN A 138 0.31 -12.43 7.90
N SER A 139 -0.52 -13.06 7.06
CA SER A 139 -0.59 -14.53 6.96
C SER A 139 0.19 -15.11 5.78
N GLY A 140 0.31 -16.44 5.76
CA GLY A 140 0.96 -17.19 4.70
C GLY A 140 2.45 -17.46 4.93
N ARG A 141 3.18 -17.73 3.84
CA ARG A 141 4.60 -18.09 3.89
C ARG A 141 5.43 -16.95 4.46
N GLN A 142 6.32 -17.31 5.39
CA GLN A 142 7.23 -16.38 6.04
C GLN A 142 8.45 -16.04 5.13
N PRO A 143 8.94 -14.79 5.14
CA PRO A 143 8.34 -13.62 5.79
C PRO A 143 7.02 -13.23 5.09
N SER A 144 5.99 -12.91 5.89
CA SER A 144 4.70 -12.40 5.43
C SER A 144 4.85 -11.07 4.67
N VAL A 145 3.79 -10.62 3.99
CA VAL A 145 3.81 -9.31 3.34
C VAL A 145 4.11 -8.21 4.35
N LEU A 146 3.44 -8.22 5.52
CA LEU A 146 3.69 -7.24 6.57
C LEU A 146 5.15 -7.23 7.06
N GLN A 147 5.74 -8.39 7.31
CA GLN A 147 7.16 -8.47 7.69
C GLN A 147 8.08 -7.95 6.59
N LYS A 148 7.82 -8.31 5.32
CA LYS A 148 8.60 -7.78 4.19
C LYS A 148 8.55 -6.25 4.10
N LEU A 149 7.41 -5.63 4.42
CA LEU A 149 7.32 -4.16 4.51
C LEU A 149 8.20 -3.59 5.63
N CYS A 150 8.26 -4.27 6.78
CA CYS A 150 9.09 -3.86 7.91
C CYS A 150 10.59 -4.11 7.68
N GLN A 151 10.94 -5.00 6.74
CA GLN A 151 12.31 -5.39 6.40
C GLN A 151 12.89 -4.64 5.20
N LEU A 152 12.21 -3.60 4.72
CA LEU A 152 12.72 -2.78 3.62
C LEU A 152 14.06 -2.10 3.97
N PRO A 153 14.84 -1.64 2.98
CA PRO A 153 16.09 -0.94 3.25
C PRO A 153 15.91 0.28 4.16
N PHE A 154 16.88 0.55 5.05
CA PHE A 154 16.82 1.61 6.07
C PHE A 154 16.38 3.00 5.57
N GLN A 155 16.67 3.33 4.31
CA GLN A 155 16.22 4.56 3.67
C GLN A 155 14.68 4.74 3.71
N TYR A 156 13.89 3.66 3.67
CA TYR A 156 12.44 3.70 3.81
C TYR A 156 11.95 4.01 5.23
N PHE A 157 12.86 4.00 6.21
CA PHE A 157 12.57 4.33 7.62
C PHE A 157 13.19 5.65 8.08
N SER A 158 13.99 6.30 7.22
CA SER A 158 14.77 7.48 7.60
C SER A 158 14.70 8.64 6.60
N HIS A 159 14.54 8.36 5.29
CA HIS A 159 14.53 9.40 4.29
C HIS A 159 13.16 10.08 4.20
N PRO A 160 13.05 11.42 4.33
CA PRO A 160 11.77 12.13 4.42
C PRO A 160 10.78 11.86 3.28
N ARG A 161 11.28 11.58 2.07
CA ARG A 161 10.42 11.22 0.94
C ARG A 161 9.89 9.78 1.02
N LEU A 162 10.73 8.83 1.44
CA LEU A 162 10.39 7.41 1.43
C LEU A 162 9.52 7.01 2.62
N ILE A 163 9.71 7.66 3.79
CA ILE A 163 8.82 7.44 4.94
C ILE A 163 7.38 7.84 4.62
N LYS A 164 7.17 8.88 3.79
CA LYS A 164 5.83 9.30 3.33
C LYS A 164 5.16 8.27 2.42
N VAL A 165 5.92 7.34 1.84
CA VAL A 165 5.37 6.23 1.05
C VAL A 165 5.09 5.03 1.95
N LEU A 166 6.06 4.62 2.77
CA LEU A 166 5.97 3.39 3.58
C LEU A 166 5.07 3.54 4.81
N PHE A 167 5.25 4.61 5.61
CA PHE A 167 4.64 4.69 6.93
C PHE A 167 3.11 4.72 6.89
N PRO A 168 2.45 5.43 5.96
CA PRO A 168 0.99 5.34 5.83
C PRO A 168 0.50 3.90 5.57
N SER A 169 1.26 3.10 4.82
CA SER A 169 0.91 1.70 4.56
C SER A 169 1.11 0.82 5.81
N LEU A 170 2.17 1.04 6.59
CA LEU A 170 2.36 0.33 7.86
C LEU A 170 1.31 0.73 8.91
N ILE A 171 0.95 2.01 8.98
CA ILE A 171 -0.14 2.51 9.83
C ILE A 171 -1.45 1.81 9.45
N SER A 172 -1.78 1.79 8.15
CA SER A 172 -3.00 1.16 7.64
C SER A 172 -3.05 -0.34 7.90
N ALA A 173 -1.90 -1.03 7.75
CA ALA A 173 -1.81 -2.46 7.99
C ALA A 173 -1.92 -2.83 9.48
N CYS A 174 -1.48 -1.96 10.40
CA CYS A 174 -1.35 -2.31 11.82
C CYS A 174 -2.37 -1.66 12.74
N TYR A 175 -2.93 -0.50 12.37
CA TYR A 175 -3.85 0.23 13.23
C TYR A 175 -5.10 -0.60 13.55
N ASN A 176 -5.50 -0.60 14.82
CA ASN A 176 -6.61 -1.38 15.37
C ASN A 176 -6.47 -2.91 15.19
N ASN A 177 -5.24 -3.40 14.99
CA ASN A 177 -4.95 -4.83 14.90
C ASN A 177 -3.78 -5.20 15.83
N PRO A 178 -4.07 -5.75 17.02
CA PRO A 178 -3.05 -6.09 18.01
C PRO A 178 -2.01 -7.11 17.51
N GLN A 179 -2.40 -8.06 16.66
CA GLN A 179 -1.49 -9.07 16.10
C GLN A 179 -0.50 -8.43 15.12
N ASN A 180 -1.00 -7.62 14.18
CA ASN A 180 -0.14 -6.90 13.24
C ASN A 180 0.79 -5.93 13.99
N LYS A 181 0.32 -5.31 15.08
CA LYS A 181 1.18 -4.49 15.94
C LYS A 181 2.32 -5.30 16.58
N VAL A 182 2.07 -6.53 17.05
CA VAL A 182 3.14 -7.40 17.59
C VAL A 182 4.18 -7.68 16.52
N ILE A 183 3.76 -8.04 15.31
CA ILE A 183 4.66 -8.30 14.18
C ILE A 183 5.49 -7.05 13.87
N LEU A 184 4.85 -5.87 13.80
CA LEU A 184 5.53 -4.60 13.61
C LEU A 184 6.60 -4.34 14.67
N GLN A 185 6.29 -4.60 15.95
CA GLN A 185 7.19 -4.37 17.09
C GLN A 185 8.41 -5.29 17.09
N GLN A 186 8.28 -6.49 16.52
CA GLN A 186 9.41 -7.42 16.38
C GLN A 186 10.42 -6.94 15.32
N GLU A 187 9.97 -6.18 14.33
CA GLU A 187 10.78 -5.75 13.19
C GLU A 187 11.24 -4.28 13.30
N MET A 188 10.44 -3.40 13.92
CA MET A 188 10.74 -1.97 14.06
C MET A 188 10.05 -1.31 15.28
N SER A 189 10.51 -0.11 15.66
CA SER A 189 9.88 0.66 16.75
C SER A 189 8.59 1.33 16.31
N CYS A 190 7.46 1.04 16.99
CA CYS A 190 6.18 1.74 16.78
C CYS A 190 6.25 3.25 17.01
N VAL A 191 7.24 3.72 17.79
CA VAL A 191 7.45 5.14 18.03
C VAL A 191 7.68 5.89 16.72
N LEU A 192 8.33 5.27 15.73
CA LEU A 192 8.55 5.88 14.41
C LEU A 192 7.23 6.26 13.71
N LEU A 193 6.22 5.39 13.78
CA LEU A 193 4.91 5.66 13.20
C LEU A 193 4.16 6.72 14.01
N ALA A 194 4.26 6.68 15.33
CA ALA A 194 3.67 7.68 16.22
C ALA A 194 4.24 9.09 15.96
N THR A 195 5.56 9.22 15.93
CA THR A 195 6.24 10.50 15.63
C THR A 195 5.83 11.02 14.25
N PHE A 196 5.78 10.15 13.24
CA PHE A 196 5.34 10.55 11.90
C PHE A 196 3.90 11.09 11.86
N ILE A 197 2.95 10.45 12.55
CA ILE A 197 1.57 10.96 12.66
C ILE A 197 1.56 12.34 13.33
N GLN A 198 2.34 12.51 14.41
CA GLN A 198 2.45 13.78 15.13
C GLN A 198 3.05 14.90 14.26
N ASP A 199 4.08 14.60 13.48
CA ASP A 199 4.72 15.53 12.55
C ASP A 199 3.75 15.95 11.44
N CYS A 200 3.00 15.00 10.87
CA CYS A 200 1.95 15.30 9.90
C CYS A 200 0.87 16.21 10.49
N ALA A 201 0.40 15.93 11.71
CA ALA A 201 -0.61 16.76 12.37
C ALA A 201 -0.12 18.19 12.62
N SER A 202 1.16 18.35 12.95
CA SER A 202 1.79 19.65 13.21
C SER A 202 1.98 20.46 11.93
N SER A 203 2.33 19.80 10.82
CA SER A 203 2.53 20.44 9.52
C SER A 203 1.26 21.02 8.90
N GLU A 204 0.08 20.49 9.22
CA GLU A 204 -1.20 21.03 8.73
C GLU A 204 -1.62 22.31 9.44
N ASN A 205 -1.22 22.49 10.71
CA ASN A 205 -1.60 23.64 11.52
C ASN A 205 -0.85 24.94 11.14
N HIS A 206 0.18 24.86 10.29
CA HIS A 206 0.95 26.01 9.79
C HIS A 206 1.04 25.99 8.25
N PRO A 207 -0.01 26.48 7.54
CA PRO A 207 -0.05 26.45 6.08
C PRO A 207 0.85 27.50 5.39
N ASP A 208 1.48 28.41 6.14
CA ASP A 208 2.09 29.66 5.65
C ASP A 208 3.36 29.52 4.78
N ASN A 209 3.75 28.32 4.35
CA ASN A 209 4.91 28.12 3.48
C ASN A 209 4.62 27.41 2.14
N ARG A 210 3.35 27.12 1.79
CA ARG A 210 3.00 26.57 0.46
C ARG A 210 2.75 27.70 -0.54
N THR A 211 3.76 28.53 -0.83
CA THR A 211 3.73 29.41 -2.01
C THR A 211 4.93 29.15 -2.92
N GLN A 212 4.62 28.88 -4.19
CA GLN A 212 5.49 28.99 -5.38
C GLN A 212 6.37 27.79 -5.77
N GLN A 213 5.75 26.75 -6.36
CA GLN A 213 6.12 26.14 -7.65
C GLN A 213 5.31 24.85 -7.86
N ALA A 214 4.09 24.98 -8.37
CA ALA A 214 3.23 23.85 -8.72
C ALA A 214 3.54 23.38 -10.15
N ASP A 215 4.66 22.67 -10.32
CA ASP A 215 4.89 21.81 -11.48
C ASP A 215 4.05 20.52 -11.36
N LYS A 216 3.87 19.78 -12.47
CA LYS A 216 3.19 18.48 -12.56
C LYS A 216 3.56 17.45 -11.47
N VAL A 217 4.69 17.64 -10.79
CA VAL A 217 5.14 16.87 -9.61
C VAL A 217 4.22 17.03 -8.39
N SER A 218 3.53 18.16 -8.23
CA SER A 218 2.59 18.40 -7.11
C SER A 218 1.39 17.44 -7.11
N GLN A 219 0.96 16.95 -8.28
CA GLN A 219 -0.13 15.98 -8.37
C GLN A 219 0.29 14.57 -7.92
N LEU A 220 1.57 14.20 -8.10
CA LEU A 220 2.12 12.93 -7.60
C LEU A 220 2.41 12.96 -6.09
N LEU A 221 2.69 14.14 -5.54
CA LEU A 221 2.95 14.33 -4.11
C LEU A 221 1.69 14.33 -3.24
N ASP A 222 0.51 14.55 -3.83
CA ASP A 222 -0.78 14.47 -3.13
C ASP A 222 -1.06 13.03 -2.65
N TYR A 223 -0.69 12.02 -3.45
CA TYR A 223 -0.88 10.59 -3.12
C TYR A 223 -0.11 10.10 -1.89
N CYS A 224 0.98 10.78 -1.52
CA CYS A 224 1.81 10.40 -0.38
C CYS A 224 1.43 11.19 0.88
N GLU A 225 0.46 12.11 0.81
CA GLU A 225 -0.07 12.76 2.00
C GLU A 225 -0.80 11.74 2.87
N LEU A 226 -0.54 11.76 4.19
CA LEU A 226 -1.16 10.83 5.12
C LEU A 226 -2.69 10.92 5.08
N SER A 227 -3.25 12.11 4.85
CA SER A 227 -4.70 12.40 4.77
C SER A 227 -5.39 11.68 3.61
N ASN A 228 -4.65 11.33 2.56
CA ASN A 228 -5.14 10.57 1.42
C ASN A 228 -4.94 9.05 1.60
N ARG A 229 -4.21 8.63 2.64
CA ARG A 229 -3.79 7.24 2.85
C ARG A 229 -4.30 6.65 4.18
N PHE A 230 -4.69 7.50 5.13
CA PHE A 230 -5.26 7.13 6.41
C PHE A 230 -6.22 8.23 6.93
N PRO A 231 -7.43 7.90 7.42
CA PRO A 231 -8.45 8.90 7.74
C PRO A 231 -8.01 9.89 8.81
N ARG A 232 -8.21 11.18 8.54
CA ARG A 232 -7.70 12.27 9.38
C ARG A 232 -8.27 12.26 10.80
N ASP A 233 -9.54 11.90 10.94
CA ASP A 233 -10.28 11.77 12.19
C ASP A 233 -9.73 10.68 13.11
N GLN A 234 -8.87 9.78 12.60
CA GLN A 234 -8.30 8.66 13.34
C GLN A 234 -6.82 8.85 13.71
N TRP A 235 -6.22 10.00 13.41
CA TRP A 235 -4.79 10.20 13.67
C TRP A 235 -4.46 10.17 15.16
N ASP A 236 -5.29 10.82 15.99
CA ASP A 236 -5.06 10.83 17.45
C ASP A 236 -5.21 9.43 18.06
N SER A 237 -6.22 8.67 17.64
CA SER A 237 -6.40 7.30 18.12
C SER A 237 -5.30 6.37 17.62
N ALA A 238 -4.82 6.55 16.39
CA ALA A 238 -3.66 5.82 15.86
C ALA A 238 -2.38 6.14 16.61
N LEU A 239 -2.14 7.42 16.92
CA LEU A 239 -1.01 7.87 17.74
C LEU A 239 -1.01 7.16 19.11
N GLN A 240 -2.14 7.16 19.81
CA GLN A 240 -2.27 6.46 21.10
C GLN A 240 -2.08 4.95 20.96
N PHE A 241 -2.63 4.35 19.90
CA PHE A 241 -2.47 2.93 19.63
C PHE A 241 -0.99 2.54 19.48
N PHE A 242 -0.18 3.31 18.75
CA PHE A 242 1.24 2.99 18.55
C PHE A 242 2.13 3.34 19.75
N LEU A 243 1.76 4.34 20.57
CA LEU A 243 2.48 4.70 21.80
C LEU A 243 2.20 3.77 22.97
N LYS A 244 1.02 3.14 23.02
CA LYS A 244 0.66 2.23 24.11
C LYS A 244 1.64 1.05 24.16
N LYS A 245 2.37 0.91 25.27
CA LYS A 245 3.17 -0.29 25.56
C LYS A 245 2.22 -1.48 25.75
N GLN A 246 2.59 -2.65 25.25
CA GLN A 246 1.82 -3.86 25.57
C GLN A 246 1.91 -4.10 27.08
N GLU A 247 0.78 -4.39 27.70
CA GLU A 247 0.75 -5.02 29.03
C GLU A 247 0.98 -6.51 28.76
N ASP A 248 2.06 -7.04 29.36
CA ASP A 248 2.48 -8.45 29.25
C ASP A 248 1.43 -9.41 29.84
#